data_AF-A0AAU2W3A0-F1
#
_entry.id   AF-A0AAU2W3A0-F1
#
_cell.length_a   1.000
_cell.length_b   1.000
_cell.length_c   1.000
_cell.angle_alpha   90.00
_cell.angle_beta   90.00
_cell.angle_gamma   90.00
#
_symmetry.space_group_name_H-M   'P 1'
#
loop_
_entity.id
_entity.type
_entity.pdbx_description
1 polymer ?
#
loop_
_entity_poly.entity_id
_entity_poly.type
_entity_poly.pdbx_seq_one_letter_code
_entity_poly.pdbx_strand_id
1 'polypeptide(L)'
;MPGESKLVLRRIGPDGHPDIPWLDVTVARENETPELVSLSASRTTEEFDDPVARHAAQRRWTRFFRSQVSAHDDILYGSVADDTESATGRTALEAALGLLLEDTYPEMESTLRGYSWWTVCSPGVVSELGGIGRLRDTGAFHEVEPLPGGRVSLRVTENIWEYTEDRVQAGFWALAPALPRGRPEPWITADVPRLVFQDPIETHAHLDRESP
;
A
#
# COMPACT_ATOMS: atom_id res chain seq x y z
N MET A 1 6.31 7.51 25.94
CA MET A 1 5.22 6.56 26.25
C MET A 1 4.83 5.89 24.95
N PRO A 2 5.11 4.60 24.72
CA PRO A 2 4.41 3.88 23.67
C PRO A 2 2.93 3.80 24.09
N GLY A 3 2.04 4.05 23.14
CA GLY A 3 0.61 4.10 23.39
C GLY A 3 -0.11 3.70 22.12
N GLU A 4 -0.74 2.53 22.14
CA GLU A 4 -1.70 2.11 21.13
C GLU A 4 -3.07 2.70 21.49
N SER A 5 -3.75 3.28 20.52
CA SER A 5 -5.16 3.66 20.65
C SER A 5 -5.96 2.92 19.59
N LYS A 6 -6.99 2.20 20.02
CA LYS A 6 -7.78 1.33 19.14
C LYS A 6 -9.27 1.60 19.26
N LEU A 7 -9.94 1.74 18.12
CA LEU A 7 -11.40 1.70 17.99
C LEU A 7 -11.78 0.36 17.36
N VAL A 8 -12.62 -0.42 18.05
CA VAL A 8 -13.08 -1.75 17.61
C VAL A 8 -14.59 -1.77 17.54
N LEU A 9 -15.14 -2.08 16.37
CA LEU A 9 -16.56 -2.36 16.18
C LEU A 9 -16.69 -3.80 15.69
N ARG A 10 -17.34 -4.65 16.49
CA ARG A 10 -17.55 -6.07 16.18
C ARG A 10 -19.00 -6.44 16.41
N ARG A 11 -19.57 -7.21 15.51
CA ARG A 11 -20.81 -7.93 15.78
C ARG A 11 -20.50 -9.02 16.82
N ILE A 12 -21.41 -9.25 17.76
CA ILE A 12 -21.31 -10.37 18.69
C ILE A 12 -22.35 -11.41 18.26
N GLY A 13 -21.87 -12.63 18.01
CA GLY A 13 -22.68 -13.77 17.60
C GLY A 13 -23.56 -14.32 18.74
N PRO A 14 -24.54 -15.18 18.42
CA PRO A 14 -25.41 -15.80 19.42
C PRO A 14 -24.68 -16.74 20.40
N ASP A 15 -23.47 -17.18 20.06
CA ASP A 15 -22.56 -17.95 20.91
C ASP A 15 -21.70 -17.07 21.82
N GLY A 16 -21.82 -15.75 21.72
CA GLY A 16 -21.05 -14.77 22.50
C GLY A 16 -19.66 -14.46 21.94
N HIS A 17 -19.28 -15.04 20.79
CA HIS A 17 -17.99 -14.75 20.14
C HIS A 17 -18.10 -13.61 19.12
N PRO A 18 -16.99 -12.89 18.86
CA PRO A 18 -16.96 -11.92 17.78
C PRO A 18 -17.31 -12.57 16.44
N ASP A 19 -18.27 -11.95 15.75
CA ASP A 19 -18.79 -12.36 14.46
C ASP A 19 -18.45 -11.29 13.41
N ILE A 20 -18.57 -11.67 12.14
CA ILE A 20 -18.39 -10.76 11.01
C ILE A 20 -19.69 -10.00 10.71
N PRO A 21 -19.63 -8.75 10.22
CA PRO A 21 -18.42 -7.99 9.89
C PRO A 21 -17.79 -7.31 11.12
N TRP A 22 -16.49 -7.00 11.02
CA TRP A 22 -15.77 -6.19 12.01
C TRP A 22 -15.07 -4.98 11.38
N LEU A 23 -14.71 -4.01 12.22
CA LEU A 23 -13.87 -2.87 11.88
C LEU A 23 -12.91 -2.63 13.03
N ASP A 24 -11.62 -2.68 12.74
CA ASP A 24 -10.55 -2.30 13.66
C ASP A 24 -9.84 -1.07 13.08
N VAL A 25 -9.77 0.02 13.84
CA VAL A 25 -8.94 1.19 13.53
C VAL A 25 -7.93 1.36 14.64
N THR A 26 -6.65 1.30 14.30
CA THR A 26 -5.53 1.33 15.24
C THR A 26 -4.61 2.49 14.90
N VAL A 27 -4.28 3.29 15.91
CA VAL A 27 -3.12 4.18 15.89
C VAL A 27 -2.07 3.57 16.81
N ALA A 28 -0.91 3.26 16.26
CA ALA A 28 0.19 2.66 17.00
C ALA A 28 1.49 3.44 16.80
N ARG A 29 2.35 3.39 17.82
CA ARG A 29 3.74 3.78 17.74
C ARG A 29 4.55 2.52 17.92
N GLU A 30 5.38 2.19 16.95
CA GLU A 30 6.15 0.95 16.96
C GLU A 30 7.23 1.00 18.04
N ASN A 31 7.53 -0.14 18.64
CA ASN A 31 8.49 -0.18 19.75
C ASN A 31 9.93 -0.07 19.26
N GLU A 32 10.25 -0.74 18.15
CA GLU A 32 11.58 -0.73 17.53
C GLU A 32 11.87 0.60 16.82
N THR A 33 10.83 1.26 16.28
CA THR A 33 10.92 2.56 15.61
C THR A 33 9.93 3.56 16.23
N PRO A 34 10.17 4.03 17.47
CA PRO A 34 9.23 4.85 18.22
C PRO A 34 9.05 6.25 17.63
N GLU A 35 9.81 6.65 16.62
CA GLU A 35 9.62 7.89 15.87
C GLU A 35 8.40 7.78 14.95
N LEU A 36 8.08 6.57 14.49
CA LEU A 36 6.98 6.30 13.57
C LEU A 36 5.64 6.17 14.29
N VAL A 37 4.63 6.77 13.67
CA VAL A 37 3.23 6.58 14.04
C VAL A 37 2.51 6.00 12.83
N SER A 38 1.83 4.88 13.02
CA SER A 38 1.00 4.25 12.01
C SER A 38 -0.48 4.45 12.35
N LEU A 39 -1.28 4.71 11.32
CA LEU A 39 -2.73 4.60 11.36
C LEU A 39 -3.12 3.46 10.43
N SER A 40 -3.72 2.41 10.97
CA SER A 40 -4.27 1.30 10.21
C SER A 40 -5.78 1.23 10.42
N ALA A 41 -6.49 0.89 9.36
CA ALA A 41 -7.92 0.61 9.41
C ALA A 41 -8.20 -0.63 8.57
N SER A 42 -8.80 -1.64 9.20
CA SER A 42 -9.04 -2.96 8.61
C SER A 42 -10.48 -3.40 8.87
N ARG A 43 -11.06 -4.10 7.91
CA ARG A 43 -12.43 -4.64 7.98
C ARG A 43 -12.53 -5.88 7.09
N THR A 44 -13.52 -6.71 7.37
CA THR A 44 -13.94 -7.84 6.54
C THR A 44 -14.44 -7.44 5.15
N THR A 45 -14.30 -8.32 4.16
CA THR A 45 -14.49 -7.99 2.74
C THR A 45 -15.95 -8.00 2.26
N GLU A 46 -16.95 -8.30 3.11
CA GLU A 46 -18.32 -8.57 2.61
C GLU A 46 -18.92 -7.37 1.87
N GLU A 47 -18.64 -6.15 2.33
CA GLU A 47 -19.11 -4.94 1.64
C GLU A 47 -18.35 -4.67 0.33
N PHE A 48 -17.15 -5.23 0.16
CA PHE A 48 -16.37 -5.18 -1.07
C PHE A 48 -16.79 -6.28 -2.05
N ASP A 49 -17.23 -7.43 -1.55
CA ASP A 49 -17.68 -8.59 -2.33
C ASP A 49 -19.11 -8.44 -2.85
N ASP A 50 -19.97 -7.70 -2.15
CA ASP A 50 -21.35 -7.42 -2.56
C ASP A 50 -21.39 -6.56 -3.85
N PRO A 51 -21.89 -7.08 -4.98
CA PRO A 51 -21.96 -6.33 -6.25
C PRO A 51 -22.74 -5.02 -6.17
N VAL A 52 -23.71 -4.92 -5.25
CA VAL A 52 -24.55 -3.73 -5.05
C VAL A 52 -23.81 -2.69 -4.19
N ALA A 53 -23.11 -3.12 -3.14
CA ALA A 53 -22.48 -2.22 -2.17
C ALA A 53 -21.02 -1.87 -2.49
N ARG A 54 -20.30 -2.71 -3.23
CA ARG A 54 -18.83 -2.63 -3.42
C ARG A 54 -18.28 -1.30 -3.85
N HIS A 55 -18.91 -0.66 -4.84
CA HIS A 55 -18.43 0.64 -5.33
C HIS A 55 -18.65 1.73 -4.29
N ALA A 56 -19.75 1.67 -3.52
CA ALA A 56 -20.01 2.62 -2.45
C ALA A 56 -19.07 2.39 -1.26
N ALA A 57 -18.79 1.13 -0.92
CA ALA A 57 -17.80 0.77 0.10
C ALA A 57 -16.41 1.30 -0.26
N GLN A 58 -15.92 0.99 -1.47
CA GLN A 58 -14.64 1.49 -1.96
C GLN A 58 -14.57 3.03 -1.89
N ARG A 59 -15.59 3.75 -2.35
CA ARG A 59 -15.64 5.22 -2.24
C ARG A 59 -15.58 5.74 -0.80
N ARG A 60 -16.18 5.05 0.17
CA ARG A 60 -16.10 5.45 1.59
C ARG A 60 -14.68 5.31 2.11
N TRP A 61 -14.06 4.17 1.84
CA TRP A 61 -12.70 3.85 2.29
C TRP A 61 -11.65 4.73 1.65
N THR A 62 -11.75 4.96 0.33
CA THR A 62 -10.84 5.86 -0.37
C THR A 62 -11.01 7.31 0.06
N ARG A 63 -12.24 7.75 0.34
CA ARG A 63 -12.48 9.09 0.91
C ARG A 63 -11.88 9.23 2.31
N PHE A 64 -12.04 8.21 3.16
CA PHE A 64 -11.43 8.19 4.48
C PHE A 64 -9.91 8.27 4.36
N PHE A 65 -9.29 7.38 3.59
CA PHE A 65 -7.85 7.37 3.37
C PHE A 65 -7.34 8.70 2.82
N ARG A 66 -7.97 9.24 1.77
CA ARG A 66 -7.66 10.56 1.21
C ARG A 66 -7.71 11.66 2.28
N SER A 67 -8.75 11.67 3.11
CA SER A 67 -8.88 12.66 4.19
C SER A 67 -7.72 12.62 5.18
N GLN A 68 -7.23 11.42 5.50
CA GLN A 68 -6.09 11.27 6.40
C GLN A 68 -4.81 11.73 5.70
N VAL A 69 -4.54 11.30 4.48
CA VAL A 69 -3.28 11.64 3.81
C VAL A 69 -3.15 13.12 3.43
N SER A 70 -4.28 13.80 3.21
CA SER A 70 -4.30 15.26 3.00
C SER A 70 -4.20 16.08 4.28
N ALA A 71 -4.49 15.51 5.46
CA ALA A 71 -4.50 16.24 6.73
C ALA A 71 -3.12 16.31 7.41
N HIS A 72 -2.17 15.50 6.96
CA HIS A 72 -0.82 15.40 7.52
C HIS A 72 0.20 15.64 6.41
N ASP A 73 1.25 16.43 6.65
CA ASP A 73 2.25 16.79 5.64
C ASP A 73 3.48 15.86 5.63
N ASP A 74 3.59 15.01 6.64
CA ASP A 74 4.76 14.18 6.99
C ASP A 74 4.55 12.67 6.77
N ILE A 75 3.46 12.29 6.08
CA ILE A 75 3.25 10.87 5.74
C ILE A 75 4.29 10.42 4.72
N LEU A 76 5.13 9.47 5.15
CA LEU A 76 6.18 8.87 4.33
C LEU A 76 5.65 7.72 3.45
N TYR A 77 4.58 7.04 3.89
CA TYR A 77 3.97 5.94 3.15
C TYR A 77 2.50 5.76 3.55
N GLY A 78 1.68 5.31 2.60
CA GLY A 78 0.34 4.81 2.90
C GLY A 78 -0.17 3.93 1.76
N SER A 79 -1.06 2.99 2.07
CA SER A 79 -1.65 2.12 1.06
C SER A 79 -3.09 1.73 1.35
N VAL A 80 -3.83 1.40 0.30
CA VAL A 80 -5.12 0.68 0.37
C VAL A 80 -4.97 -0.59 -0.44
N ALA A 81 -5.30 -1.72 0.18
CA ALA A 81 -5.08 -3.05 -0.38
C ALA A 81 -6.08 -4.06 0.20
N ASP A 82 -6.23 -5.22 -0.45
CA ASP A 82 -7.03 -6.36 -0.01
C ASP A 82 -6.20 -7.66 0.13
N ASP A 83 -4.87 -7.53 0.09
CA ASP A 83 -3.89 -8.62 0.00
C ASP A 83 -2.76 -8.49 1.05
N THR A 84 -2.97 -7.65 2.07
CA THR A 84 -1.97 -7.35 3.11
C THR A 84 -2.23 -8.15 4.39
N GLU A 85 -1.15 -8.64 5.00
CA GLU A 85 -1.19 -9.20 6.35
C GLU A 85 -1.43 -8.08 7.38
N SER A 86 -2.58 -8.11 8.07
CA SER A 86 -2.94 -7.07 9.04
C SER A 86 -2.22 -7.20 10.40
N ALA A 87 -1.57 -8.33 10.66
CA ALA A 87 -1.03 -8.66 11.99
C ALA A 87 0.28 -7.94 12.32
N THR A 88 1.13 -7.69 11.33
CA THR A 88 2.50 -7.21 11.54
C THR A 88 2.75 -5.77 11.07
N GLY A 89 1.75 -5.11 10.46
CA GLY A 89 1.93 -3.78 9.88
C GLY A 89 2.90 -3.71 8.68
N ARG A 90 3.29 -4.89 8.16
CA ARG A 90 4.18 -5.02 6.98
C ARG A 90 3.35 -4.87 5.70
N THR A 91 3.94 -4.30 4.67
CA THR A 91 3.37 -4.39 3.33
C THR A 91 3.50 -5.82 2.80
N ALA A 92 2.71 -6.18 1.78
CA ALA A 92 2.85 -7.48 1.12
C ALA A 92 4.29 -7.67 0.57
N LEU A 93 4.89 -6.62 0.02
CA LEU A 93 6.25 -6.67 -0.52
C LEU A 93 7.31 -6.86 0.58
N GLU A 94 7.26 -6.08 1.66
CA GLU A 94 8.20 -6.20 2.78
C GLU A 94 8.26 -7.62 3.27
N ALA A 95 7.08 -8.14 3.55
CA ALA A 95 7.02 -9.43 4.15
C ALA A 95 7.47 -10.50 3.11
N ALA A 96 7.15 -10.39 1.81
CA ALA A 96 7.61 -11.35 0.79
C ALA A 96 9.12 -11.28 0.54
N LEU A 97 9.77 -10.17 0.90
CA LEU A 97 11.22 -10.01 0.91
C LEU A 97 11.86 -10.38 2.25
N GLY A 98 11.08 -10.74 3.25
CA GLY A 98 11.57 -10.99 4.60
C GLY A 98 12.06 -9.74 5.35
N LEU A 99 11.60 -8.55 4.93
CA LEU A 99 11.94 -7.27 5.52
C LEU A 99 11.00 -6.92 6.69
N LEU A 100 11.58 -6.27 7.69
CA LEU A 100 10.87 -5.64 8.79
C LEU A 100 10.84 -4.11 8.59
N LEU A 101 9.98 -3.44 9.35
CA LEU A 101 9.91 -1.97 9.30
C LEU A 101 11.24 -1.32 9.68
N GLU A 102 12.00 -1.90 10.60
CA GLU A 102 13.33 -1.42 10.98
C GLU A 102 14.35 -1.49 9.84
N ASP A 103 14.16 -2.39 8.87
CA ASP A 103 15.01 -2.49 7.68
C ASP A 103 14.66 -1.43 6.63
N THR A 104 13.37 -1.09 6.50
CA THR A 104 12.89 -0.16 5.46
C THR A 104 12.82 1.28 5.95
N TYR A 105 12.55 1.52 7.24
CA TYR A 105 12.41 2.85 7.85
C TYR A 105 13.56 3.80 7.53
N PRO A 106 14.85 3.41 7.67
CA PRO A 106 15.97 4.33 7.42
C PRO A 106 16.00 4.92 6.01
N GLU A 107 15.40 4.23 5.04
CA GLU A 107 15.44 4.60 3.63
C GLU A 107 14.07 5.11 3.10
N MET A 108 13.04 5.22 3.94
CA MET A 108 11.66 5.55 3.49
C MET A 108 11.49 6.91 2.80
N GLU A 109 12.45 7.82 2.97
CA GLU A 109 12.43 9.09 2.24
C GLU A 109 12.70 8.90 0.75
N SER A 110 13.50 7.91 0.36
CA SER A 110 13.91 7.65 -1.03
C SER A 110 13.43 6.29 -1.57
N THR A 111 13.09 5.35 -0.69
CA THR A 111 12.68 3.98 -1.02
C THR A 111 11.26 3.70 -0.53
N LEU A 112 10.42 3.16 -1.41
CA LEU A 112 9.08 2.70 -1.05
C LEU A 112 9.15 1.42 -0.21
N ARG A 113 8.25 1.32 0.76
CA ARG A 113 8.03 0.06 1.51
C ARG A 113 7.33 -1.00 0.67
N GLY A 114 6.55 -0.59 -0.33
CA GLY A 114 5.72 -1.48 -1.13
C GLY A 114 4.82 -0.72 -2.09
N TYR A 115 3.97 -1.46 -2.78
CA TYR A 115 2.97 -0.93 -3.69
C TYR A 115 1.68 -1.75 -3.58
N SER A 116 0.55 -1.11 -3.85
CA SER A 116 -0.78 -1.70 -3.74
C SER A 116 -1.72 -1.02 -4.74
N TRP A 117 -3.01 -1.35 -4.69
CA TRP A 117 -4.03 -0.69 -5.52
C TRP A 117 -4.00 0.85 -5.39
N TRP A 118 -3.81 1.34 -4.16
CA TRP A 118 -3.53 2.74 -3.87
C TRP A 118 -2.24 2.84 -3.06
N THR A 119 -1.32 3.73 -3.46
CA THR A 119 -0.06 4.00 -2.75
C THR A 119 0.20 5.50 -2.62
N VAL A 120 0.70 5.94 -1.47
CA VAL A 120 1.21 7.30 -1.24
C VAL A 120 2.72 7.26 -1.17
N CYS A 121 3.36 8.15 -1.93
CA CYS A 121 4.81 8.26 -2.01
C CYS A 121 5.30 9.55 -1.33
N SER A 122 6.39 9.45 -0.57
CA SER A 122 7.13 10.58 -0.02
C SER A 122 7.75 11.45 -1.13
N PRO A 123 8.15 12.70 -0.85
CA PRO A 123 8.72 13.58 -1.87
C PRO A 123 10.03 13.06 -2.47
N GLY A 124 10.87 12.40 -1.66
CA GLY A 124 12.12 11.82 -2.14
C GLY A 124 11.85 10.62 -3.07
N VAL A 125 10.91 9.74 -2.72
CA VAL A 125 10.43 8.68 -3.63
C VAL A 125 9.92 9.28 -4.94
N VAL A 126 9.11 10.36 -4.89
CA VAL A 126 8.63 11.02 -6.12
C VAL A 126 9.80 11.52 -6.98
N SER A 127 10.86 12.02 -6.35
CA SER A 127 12.08 12.43 -7.04
C SER A 127 12.78 11.24 -7.71
N GLU A 128 12.95 10.11 -7.02
CA GLU A 128 13.54 8.88 -7.59
C GLU A 128 12.73 8.34 -8.76
N LEU A 129 11.41 8.49 -8.73
CA LEU A 129 10.51 8.10 -9.82
C LEU A 129 10.50 9.09 -11.00
N GLY A 130 11.31 10.15 -10.94
CA GLY A 130 11.42 11.19 -11.98
C GLY A 130 10.25 12.17 -12.02
N GLY A 131 9.51 12.27 -10.91
CA GLY A 131 8.47 13.27 -10.69
C GLY A 131 7.07 12.89 -11.19
N ILE A 132 6.09 13.72 -10.82
CA ILE A 132 4.66 13.52 -11.11
C ILE A 132 4.36 13.43 -12.61
N GLY A 133 5.08 14.21 -13.43
CA GLY A 133 4.94 14.16 -14.89
C GLY A 133 5.27 12.78 -15.46
N ARG A 134 6.44 12.25 -15.10
CA ARG A 134 6.86 10.92 -15.51
C ARG A 134 5.89 9.84 -15.04
N LEU A 135 5.40 9.93 -13.79
CA LEU A 135 4.41 9.01 -13.25
C LEU A 135 3.12 9.00 -14.07
N ARG A 136 2.63 10.16 -14.52
CA ARG A 136 1.45 10.26 -15.41
C ARG A 136 1.73 9.66 -16.79
N ASP A 137 2.90 9.92 -17.34
CA ASP A 137 3.28 9.45 -18.68
C ASP A 137 3.43 7.93 -18.76
N THR A 138 3.63 7.24 -17.63
CA THR A 138 3.64 5.76 -17.59
C THR A 138 2.32 5.13 -18.04
N GLY A 139 1.19 5.82 -17.86
CA GLY A 139 -0.15 5.25 -18.05
C GLY A 139 -0.51 4.12 -17.09
N ALA A 140 0.31 3.83 -16.08
CA ALA A 140 0.08 2.76 -15.11
C ALA A 140 -1.04 3.10 -14.13
N PHE A 141 -1.31 4.38 -13.90
CA PHE A 141 -2.22 4.86 -12.87
C PHE A 141 -3.48 5.49 -13.48
N HIS A 142 -4.64 5.06 -12.99
CA HIS A 142 -5.91 5.73 -13.20
C HIS A 142 -5.89 7.17 -12.64
N GLU A 143 -5.21 7.37 -11.51
CA GLU A 143 -5.11 8.68 -10.85
C GLU A 143 -3.72 8.93 -10.28
N VAL A 144 -3.17 10.11 -10.60
CA VAL A 144 -1.92 10.64 -10.05
C VAL A 144 -2.21 12.02 -9.46
N GLU A 145 -2.43 12.05 -8.15
CA GLU A 145 -2.88 13.22 -7.39
C GLU A 145 -1.72 13.80 -6.56
N PRO A 146 -1.26 15.03 -6.86
CA PRO A 146 -0.30 15.71 -6.01
C PRO A 146 -0.88 15.97 -4.62
N LEU A 147 -0.08 15.76 -3.58
CA LEU A 147 -0.41 16.05 -2.19
C LEU A 147 0.47 17.19 -1.65
N PRO A 148 0.04 17.86 -0.55
CA PRO A 148 0.89 18.84 0.14
C PRO A 148 2.26 18.26 0.51
N GLY A 149 3.29 19.12 0.52
CA GLY A 149 4.66 18.73 0.84
C GLY A 149 5.42 18.04 -0.30
N GLY A 150 4.86 17.97 -1.52
CA GLY A 150 5.53 17.34 -2.68
C GLY A 150 5.33 15.83 -2.78
N ARG A 151 4.46 15.27 -1.93
CA ARG A 151 4.04 13.86 -1.99
C ARG A 151 3.09 13.64 -3.16
N VAL A 152 2.87 12.37 -3.50
CA VAL A 152 1.87 11.99 -4.50
C VAL A 152 1.06 10.80 -4.02
N SER A 153 -0.23 10.82 -4.35
CA SER A 153 -1.17 9.72 -4.20
C SER A 153 -1.38 9.08 -5.56
N LEU A 154 -1.14 7.77 -5.64
CA LEU A 154 -1.21 6.95 -6.86
C LEU A 154 -2.30 5.91 -6.69
N ARG A 155 -3.23 5.85 -7.64
CA ARG A 155 -4.25 4.79 -7.69
C ARG A 155 -4.20 4.12 -9.06
N VAL A 156 -3.95 2.81 -9.06
CA VAL A 156 -3.69 2.04 -10.29
C VAL A 156 -4.94 1.91 -11.15
N THR A 157 -6.08 1.59 -10.54
CA THR A 157 -7.38 1.44 -11.23
C THR A 157 -8.48 2.17 -10.48
N GLU A 158 -9.60 2.47 -11.14
CA GLU A 158 -10.73 3.12 -10.48
C GLU A 158 -11.28 2.26 -9.33
N ASN A 159 -11.36 0.94 -9.55
CA ASN A 159 -11.85 -0.04 -8.58
C ASN A 159 -10.80 -1.12 -8.28
N ILE A 160 -10.76 -1.60 -7.03
CA ILE A 160 -9.79 -2.63 -6.61
C ILE A 160 -9.99 -3.97 -7.35
N TRP A 161 -11.21 -4.25 -7.81
CA TRP A 161 -11.54 -5.42 -8.61
C TRP A 161 -10.90 -5.42 -10.02
N GLU A 162 -10.52 -4.25 -10.50
CA GLU A 162 -9.84 -4.08 -11.79
C GLU A 162 -8.32 -4.13 -11.64
N TYR A 163 -7.80 -4.13 -10.41
CA TYR A 163 -6.39 -4.26 -10.07
C TYR A 163 -5.94 -5.72 -10.23
N THR A 164 -5.99 -6.16 -11.49
CA THR A 164 -5.63 -7.47 -12.03
C THR A 164 -4.12 -7.58 -12.24
N GLU A 165 -3.61 -8.77 -12.55
CA GLU A 165 -2.19 -9.05 -12.76
C GLU A 165 -1.49 -8.06 -13.72
N ASP A 166 -2.09 -7.78 -14.88
CA ASP A 166 -1.51 -6.80 -15.83
C ASP A 166 -1.41 -5.39 -15.23
N ARG A 167 -2.36 -5.02 -14.36
CA ARG A 167 -2.37 -3.72 -13.68
C ARG A 167 -1.38 -3.68 -12.53
N VAL A 168 -1.23 -4.78 -11.79
CA VAL A 168 -0.17 -4.97 -10.79
C VAL A 168 1.19 -4.82 -11.45
N GLN A 169 1.40 -5.48 -12.59
CA GLN A 169 2.65 -5.43 -13.35
C GLN A 169 2.97 -4.02 -13.85
N ALA A 170 1.97 -3.30 -14.39
CA ALA A 170 2.15 -1.92 -14.82
C ALA A 170 2.53 -0.99 -13.66
N GLY A 171 1.85 -1.13 -12.51
CA GLY A 171 2.17 -0.38 -11.29
C GLY A 171 3.57 -0.69 -10.77
N PHE A 172 3.94 -1.98 -10.71
CA PHE A 172 5.28 -2.41 -10.33
C PHE A 172 6.36 -1.77 -11.20
N TRP A 173 6.23 -1.81 -12.53
CA TRP A 173 7.24 -1.23 -13.41
C TRP A 173 7.36 0.29 -13.29
N ALA A 174 6.23 0.97 -13.08
CA ALA A 174 6.23 2.41 -12.87
C ALA A 174 6.93 2.80 -11.56
N LEU A 175 6.92 1.93 -10.54
CA LEU A 175 7.48 2.18 -9.22
C LEU A 175 8.86 1.54 -8.98
N ALA A 176 9.27 0.60 -9.83
CA ALA A 176 10.49 -0.19 -9.70
C ALA A 176 11.76 0.60 -9.32
N PRO A 177 12.02 1.81 -9.87
CA PRO A 177 13.21 2.58 -9.50
C PRO A 177 13.32 2.92 -8.00
N ALA A 178 12.18 2.99 -7.30
CA ALA A 178 12.12 3.31 -5.88
C ALA A 178 11.72 2.12 -5.00
N LEU A 179 11.64 0.89 -5.55
CA LEU A 179 11.31 -0.30 -4.75
C LEU A 179 12.55 -0.90 -4.08
N PRO A 180 12.38 -1.60 -2.94
CA PRO A 180 13.46 -2.35 -2.31
C PRO A 180 13.99 -3.42 -3.27
N ARG A 181 15.29 -3.67 -3.19
CA ARG A 181 15.96 -4.71 -3.98
C ARG A 181 15.57 -6.11 -3.50
N GLY A 182 15.74 -7.09 -4.36
CA GLY A 182 15.48 -8.49 -4.07
C GLY A 182 14.28 -9.03 -4.82
N ARG A 183 14.25 -10.36 -4.96
CA ARG A 183 13.15 -11.08 -5.57
C ARG A 183 12.18 -11.55 -4.48
N PRO A 184 10.90 -11.15 -4.51
CA PRO A 184 9.91 -11.63 -3.55
C PRO A 184 9.78 -13.15 -3.60
N GLU A 185 9.68 -13.78 -2.44
CA GLU A 185 9.37 -15.20 -2.31
C GLU A 185 7.86 -15.38 -2.05
N PRO A 186 7.18 -16.29 -2.76
CA PRO A 186 5.81 -16.62 -2.43
C PRO A 186 5.76 -17.32 -1.07
N TRP A 187 5.02 -16.76 -0.12
CA TRP A 187 4.60 -17.50 1.07
C TRP A 187 3.23 -18.12 0.87
N ILE A 188 2.87 -19.04 1.76
CA ILE A 188 1.55 -19.64 1.79
C ILE A 188 0.68 -18.82 2.76
N THR A 189 -0.12 -17.91 2.22
CA THR A 189 -1.23 -17.24 2.94
C THR A 189 -2.56 -17.62 2.31
N ALA A 190 -3.67 -17.38 3.02
CA ALA A 190 -5.01 -17.62 2.50
C ALA A 190 -5.31 -16.76 1.25
N ASP A 191 -4.75 -15.55 1.21
CA ASP A 191 -4.86 -14.62 0.07
C ASP A 191 -3.53 -14.55 -0.69
N VAL A 192 -3.59 -14.64 -2.02
CA VAL A 192 -2.41 -14.52 -2.89
C VAL A 192 -2.03 -13.04 -2.98
N PRO A 193 -0.81 -12.63 -2.57
CA PRO A 193 -0.40 -11.24 -2.64
C PRO A 193 -0.36 -10.77 -4.10
N ARG A 194 -0.87 -9.57 -4.36
CA ARG A 194 -0.88 -8.94 -5.69
C ARG A 194 0.47 -8.27 -5.94
N LEU A 195 1.48 -9.11 -6.12
CA LEU A 195 2.87 -8.74 -6.32
C LEU A 195 3.41 -9.32 -7.63
N VAL A 196 4.42 -8.64 -8.16
CA VAL A 196 5.34 -9.15 -9.17
C VAL A 196 6.51 -9.84 -8.46
N PHE A 197 6.75 -11.12 -8.76
CA PHE A 197 7.82 -11.92 -8.18
C PHE A 197 9.15 -11.79 -8.95
N GLN A 198 9.57 -10.55 -9.18
CA GLN A 198 10.79 -10.17 -9.90
C GLN A 198 11.56 -9.10 -9.10
N ASP A 199 12.88 -9.07 -9.26
CA ASP A 199 13.70 -7.99 -8.71
C ASP A 199 13.55 -6.72 -9.57
N PRO A 200 13.31 -5.54 -8.96
CA PRO A 200 13.14 -4.29 -9.71
C PRO A 200 14.38 -3.89 -10.53
N ILE A 201 15.59 -4.33 -10.16
CA ILE A 201 16.86 -3.93 -10.78
C ILE A 201 17.33 -4.90 -11.87
N GLU A 202 17.01 -6.19 -11.78
CA GLU A 202 17.43 -7.18 -12.78
C GLU A 202 16.88 -6.88 -14.19
N THR A 203 15.85 -6.04 -14.30
CA THR A 203 15.13 -5.80 -15.57
C THR A 203 15.53 -4.49 -16.26
N HIS A 204 16.11 -3.50 -15.56
CA HIS A 204 16.69 -2.31 -16.21
C HIS A 204 17.86 -2.69 -17.14
N ALA A 205 18.58 -3.78 -16.82
CA ALA A 205 19.63 -4.32 -17.68
C ALA A 205 19.14 -4.90 -19.03
N HIS A 206 17.83 -5.19 -19.15
CA HIS A 206 17.24 -5.71 -20.39
C HIS A 206 16.71 -4.62 -21.33
N LEU A 207 16.19 -3.51 -20.80
CA LEU A 207 15.70 -2.39 -21.60
C LEU A 207 16.84 -1.54 -22.19
N ASP A 208 17.99 -1.47 -21.51
CA ASP A 208 19.19 -0.76 -22.01
C ASP A 208 19.95 -1.53 -23.10
N ARG A 209 19.60 -2.80 -23.36
CA ARG A 209 20.22 -3.63 -24.41
C ARG A 209 19.47 -3.61 -25.75
N GLU A 210 18.31 -2.97 -25.83
CA GLU A 210 17.48 -2.91 -27.05
C GLU A 210 17.35 -1.49 -27.65
N SER A 211 18.25 -0.56 -27.31
CA SER A 211 18.40 0.69 -28.08
C SER A 211 19.51 0.54 -29.13
N PRO A 212 19.21 0.61 -30.45
CA PRO A 212 20.20 0.57 -31.52
C PRO A 212 21.05 1.85 -31.62
#